data_AF-A0A0D8HW01-F1
#
_entry.id   AF-A0A0D8HW01-F1
#
_cell.length_a   1.000
_cell.length_b   1.000
_cell.length_c   1.000
_cell.angle_alpha   90.00
_cell.angle_beta   90.00
_cell.angle_gamma   90.00
#
_symmetry.space_group_name_H-M   'P 1'
#
loop_
_entity.id
_entity.type
_entity.pdbx_description
1 polymer ?
#
loop_
_entity_poly.entity_id
_entity_poly.type
_entity_poly.pdbx_seq_one_letter_code
_entity_poly.pdbx_strand_id
1 'polypeptide(L)'
;MHVTRPPLVQLVSLLMAHTPIHVVFGSLRDAEDEQYLYEQVLDFESPVGNDLLNDVADHLVQAWFGMPRWTVQEIWWRVLGVWPEVDGELQMRGVDLISLPPARATNTAKAVLTKQVAGDKDRAAELQRDFITEPPRIVLRHRTEETTPEAVEAEGFDFMAALELAKQHQR
;
A
#
# COMPACT_ATOMS: atom_id res chain seq x y z
N MET A 1 -12.27 4.28 20.18
CA MET A 1 -11.79 4.17 18.79
C MET A 1 -12.78 3.48 17.89
N HIS A 2 -13.64 4.28 17.26
CA HIS A 2 -14.58 3.82 16.25
C HIS A 2 -13.96 3.96 14.85
N VAL A 3 -13.80 2.81 14.18
CA VAL A 3 -13.30 2.75 12.81
C VAL A 3 -14.47 2.60 11.84
N THR A 4 -14.48 3.42 10.81
CA THR A 4 -15.42 3.31 9.69
C THR A 4 -14.68 3.16 8.38
N ARG A 5 -15.20 2.29 7.51
CA ARG A 5 -14.64 2.11 6.18
C ARG A 5 -14.97 3.32 5.30
N PRO A 6 -13.98 4.07 4.80
CA PRO A 6 -14.22 5.17 3.86
C PRO A 6 -14.79 4.67 2.51
N PRO A 7 -15.34 5.57 1.68
CA PRO A 7 -15.69 5.27 0.28
C PRO A 7 -14.48 4.78 -0.52
N LEU A 8 -14.72 4.02 -1.60
CA LEU A 8 -13.66 3.37 -2.36
C LEU A 8 -12.58 4.34 -2.87
N VAL A 9 -12.99 5.48 -3.45
CA VAL A 9 -12.04 6.48 -3.98
C VAL A 9 -11.12 7.00 -2.88
N GLN A 10 -11.69 7.30 -1.71
CA GLN A 10 -10.91 7.75 -0.56
C GLN A 10 -9.99 6.65 -0.06
N LEU A 11 -10.48 5.41 0.06
CA LEU A 11 -9.65 4.25 0.45
C LEU A 11 -8.46 4.06 -0.49
N VAL A 12 -8.68 4.08 -1.80
CA VAL A 12 -7.60 3.95 -2.79
C VAL A 12 -6.62 5.12 -2.66
N SER A 13 -7.10 6.34 -2.48
CA SER A 13 -6.22 7.50 -2.25
C SER A 13 -5.38 7.35 -0.97
N LEU A 14 -5.95 6.85 0.13
CA LEU A 14 -5.22 6.60 1.38
C LEU A 14 -4.19 5.48 1.22
N LEU A 15 -4.51 4.45 0.44
CA LEU A 15 -3.59 3.34 0.11
C LEU A 15 -2.40 3.79 -0.74
N MET A 16 -2.60 4.78 -1.62
CA MET A 16 -1.53 5.33 -2.46
C MET A 16 -0.63 6.32 -1.71
N ALA A 17 -1.00 6.73 -0.49
CA ALA A 17 -0.21 7.66 0.28
C ALA A 17 1.12 7.04 0.73
N HIS A 18 2.15 7.88 0.89
CA HIS A 18 3.50 7.44 1.23
C HIS A 18 3.61 6.75 2.60
N THR A 19 2.65 7.00 3.51
CA THR A 19 2.62 6.38 4.83
C THR A 19 1.30 5.66 5.09
N PRO A 20 1.33 4.42 5.62
CA PRO A 20 0.13 3.67 5.98
C PRO A 20 -0.62 4.27 7.17
N ILE A 21 0.00 5.21 7.90
CA ILE A 21 -0.64 5.98 8.97
C ILE A 21 -1.90 6.68 8.45
N HIS A 22 -1.89 7.16 7.20
CA HIS A 22 -3.07 7.80 6.60
C HIS A 22 -4.28 6.86 6.51
N VAL A 23 -4.06 5.56 6.32
CA VAL A 23 -5.16 4.57 6.31
C VAL A 23 -5.79 4.47 7.69
N VAL A 24 -4.98 4.47 8.75
CA VAL A 24 -5.46 4.40 10.14
C VAL A 24 -6.23 5.67 10.49
N PHE A 25 -5.60 6.84 10.37
CA PHE A 25 -6.21 8.14 10.70
C PHE A 25 -7.43 8.43 9.82
N GLY A 26 -7.33 8.20 8.51
CA GLY A 26 -8.43 8.42 7.57
C GLY A 26 -9.60 7.46 7.72
N SER A 27 -9.51 6.46 8.61
CA SER A 27 -10.59 5.53 8.94
C SER A 27 -11.27 5.82 10.27
N LEU A 28 -10.71 6.74 11.07
CA LEU A 28 -11.32 7.16 12.34
C LEU A 28 -12.55 8.00 12.06
N ARG A 29 -13.63 7.71 12.78
CA ARG A 29 -14.89 8.43 12.64
C ARG A 29 -14.95 9.70 13.49
N ASP A 30 -14.44 9.61 14.70
CA ASP A 30 -14.60 10.61 15.74
C ASP A 30 -13.31 11.43 15.88
N ALA A 31 -13.43 12.76 15.86
CA ALA A 31 -12.26 13.66 15.96
C ALA A 31 -11.51 13.52 17.30
N GLU A 32 -12.21 13.12 18.37
CA GLU A 32 -11.60 12.84 19.67
C GLU A 32 -10.69 11.59 19.62
N ASP A 33 -11.11 10.55 18.89
CA ASP A 33 -10.29 9.34 18.69
C ASP A 33 -9.05 9.67 17.83
N GLU A 34 -9.20 10.54 16.83
CA GLU A 34 -8.10 11.02 15.98
C GLU A 34 -7.08 11.81 16.78
N GLN A 35 -7.54 12.77 17.59
CA GLN A 35 -6.67 13.56 18.46
C GLN A 35 -5.96 12.67 19.48
N TYR A 36 -6.68 11.74 20.12
CA TYR A 36 -6.08 10.80 21.06
C TYR A 36 -4.98 9.96 20.40
N LEU A 37 -5.24 9.40 19.22
CA LEU A 37 -4.23 8.61 18.50
C LEU A 37 -3.02 9.48 18.11
N TYR A 38 -3.26 10.72 17.68
CA TYR A 38 -2.18 11.66 17.35
C TYR A 38 -1.27 11.94 18.55
N GLU A 39 -1.86 12.22 19.72
CA GLU A 39 -1.13 12.43 20.97
C GLU A 39 -0.30 11.19 21.34
N GLN A 40 -0.87 9.99 21.20
CA GLN A 40 -0.17 8.73 21.47
C GLN A 40 0.97 8.43 20.47
N VAL A 41 0.89 8.92 19.24
CA VAL A 41 1.96 8.74 18.23
C VAL A 41 3.11 9.72 18.44
N LEU A 42 2.82 10.91 18.99
CA LEU A 42 3.84 11.91 19.30
C LEU A 42 4.55 11.66 20.63
N ASP A 43 3.92 10.91 21.54
CA ASP A 43 4.51 10.53 22.82
C ASP A 43 5.57 9.44 22.63
N PHE A 44 6.82 9.75 22.98
CA PHE A 44 7.95 8.81 22.86
C PHE A 44 7.87 7.64 23.85
N GLU A 45 7.13 7.77 24.94
CA GLU A 45 6.93 6.70 25.92
C GLU A 45 5.74 5.80 25.59
N SER A 46 4.94 6.19 24.60
CA SER A 46 3.76 5.46 24.17
C SER A 46 4.13 4.16 23.45
N PRO A 47 3.39 3.06 23.70
CA PRO A 47 3.55 1.82 22.94
C PRO A 47 3.02 1.94 21.51
N VAL A 48 2.36 3.05 21.14
CA VAL A 48 1.80 3.29 19.80
C VAL A 48 2.90 3.80 18.87
N GLY A 49 3.77 2.88 18.46
CA GLY A 49 4.83 3.14 17.48
C GLY A 49 4.38 2.92 16.03
N ASN A 50 5.29 3.24 15.10
CA ASN A 50 5.09 3.05 13.66
C ASN A 50 4.73 1.60 13.29
N ASP A 51 5.33 0.61 13.96
CA ASP A 51 5.08 -0.80 13.66
C ASP A 51 3.62 -1.19 13.96
N LEU A 52 3.08 -0.75 15.09
CA LEU A 52 1.69 -1.00 15.44
C LEU A 52 0.73 -0.35 14.43
N LEU A 53 1.03 0.87 13.97
CA LEU A 53 0.21 1.54 12.95
C LEU A 53 0.26 0.81 11.61
N ASN A 54 1.43 0.28 11.23
CA ASN A 54 1.57 -0.55 10.03
C ASN A 54 0.72 -1.81 10.12
N ASP A 55 0.78 -2.52 11.25
CA ASP A 55 0.01 -3.73 11.47
C ASP A 55 -1.49 -3.45 11.49
N VAL A 56 -1.94 -2.38 12.14
CA VAL A 56 -3.35 -1.96 12.13
C VAL A 56 -3.79 -1.64 10.70
N ALA A 57 -2.99 -0.89 9.93
CA ALA A 57 -3.30 -0.59 8.53
C ALA A 57 -3.40 -1.85 7.67
N ASP A 58 -2.49 -2.81 7.85
CA ASP A 58 -2.53 -4.10 7.15
C ASP A 58 -3.81 -4.87 7.45
N HIS A 59 -4.19 -4.97 8.73
CA HIS A 59 -5.41 -5.67 9.16
C HIS A 59 -6.68 -4.98 8.64
N LEU A 60 -6.74 -3.64 8.68
CA LEU A 60 -7.88 -2.88 8.15
C LEU A 60 -8.05 -3.12 6.66
N VAL A 61 -6.96 -3.03 5.90
CA VAL A 61 -7.01 -3.23 4.44
C VAL A 61 -7.35 -4.68 4.11
N GLN A 62 -6.76 -5.65 4.82
CA GLN A 62 -7.11 -7.06 4.65
C GLN A 62 -8.57 -7.32 4.95
N ALA A 63 -9.15 -6.70 5.98
CA ALA A 63 -10.56 -6.83 6.31
C ALA A 63 -11.50 -6.26 5.24
N TRP A 64 -11.12 -5.13 4.60
CA TRP A 64 -11.98 -4.47 3.61
C TRP A 64 -11.83 -4.99 2.18
N PHE A 65 -10.62 -5.39 1.80
CA PHE A 65 -10.28 -5.82 0.44
C PHE A 65 -10.11 -7.34 0.31
N GLY A 66 -9.92 -8.06 1.42
CA GLY A 66 -9.67 -9.50 1.42
C GLY A 66 -8.28 -9.90 0.91
N MET A 67 -7.36 -8.94 0.81
CA MET A 67 -5.99 -9.13 0.29
C MET A 67 -5.00 -8.33 1.15
N PRO A 68 -3.72 -8.74 1.20
CA PRO A 68 -2.67 -7.95 1.86
C PRO A 68 -2.60 -6.53 1.29
N ARG A 69 -2.31 -5.55 2.16
CA ARG A 69 -2.30 -4.13 1.79
C ARG A 69 -1.42 -3.82 0.59
N TRP A 70 -0.21 -4.35 0.59
CA TRP A 70 0.77 -4.15 -0.47
C TRP A 70 0.28 -4.73 -1.81
N THR A 71 -0.41 -5.88 -1.82
CA THR A 71 -1.01 -6.45 -3.03
C THR A 71 -2.11 -5.55 -3.58
N VAL A 72 -2.96 -5.02 -2.69
CA VAL A 72 -4.03 -4.07 -3.07
C VAL A 72 -3.40 -2.80 -3.65
N GLN A 73 -2.34 -2.30 -3.02
CA GLN A 73 -1.61 -1.13 -3.47
C GLN A 73 -1.03 -1.34 -4.87
N GLU A 74 -0.35 -2.47 -5.11
CA GLU A 74 0.24 -2.80 -6.41
C GLU A 74 -0.81 -2.90 -7.52
N ILE A 75 -1.94 -3.56 -7.23
CA ILE A 75 -3.06 -3.66 -8.17
C ILE A 75 -3.55 -2.26 -8.55
N TRP A 76 -3.87 -1.41 -7.58
CA TRP A 76 -4.41 -0.08 -7.87
C TRP A 76 -3.38 0.84 -8.52
N TRP A 77 -2.10 0.77 -8.13
CA TRP A 77 -1.03 1.53 -8.77
C TRP A 77 -0.94 1.22 -10.26
N ARG A 78 -0.87 -0.07 -10.62
CA ARG A 78 -0.83 -0.50 -12.02
C ARG A 78 -2.11 -0.17 -12.75
N VAL A 79 -3.27 -0.45 -12.14
CA VAL A 79 -4.55 -0.25 -12.81
C VAL A 79 -4.78 1.22 -13.14
N LEU A 80 -4.45 2.15 -12.22
CA LEU A 80 -4.58 3.59 -12.46
C LEU A 80 -3.63 4.09 -13.54
N GLY A 81 -2.44 3.49 -13.66
CA GLY A 81 -1.48 3.81 -14.72
C GLY A 81 -1.95 3.41 -16.11
N VAL A 82 -2.65 2.27 -16.24
CA VAL A 82 -3.14 1.76 -17.54
C VAL A 82 -4.61 2.09 -17.81
N TRP A 83 -5.34 2.61 -16.83
CA TRP A 83 -6.78 2.86 -16.94
C TRP A 83 -7.16 3.76 -18.12
N PRO A 84 -6.42 4.86 -18.41
CA PRO A 84 -6.73 5.71 -19.56
C PRO A 84 -6.71 4.99 -20.92
N GLU A 85 -6.00 3.87 -21.02
CA GLU A 85 -5.94 3.04 -22.23
C GLU A 85 -7.12 2.05 -22.33
N VAL A 86 -7.79 1.77 -21.21
CA VAL A 86 -8.89 0.82 -21.11
C VAL A 86 -10.24 1.51 -21.28
N ASP A 87 -10.50 2.53 -20.45
CA ASP A 87 -11.74 3.29 -20.42
C ASP A 87 -11.45 4.61 -19.66
N GLY A 88 -11.63 5.77 -20.28
CA GLY A 88 -11.23 7.07 -19.71
C GLY A 88 -11.99 7.44 -18.42
N GLU A 89 -13.10 6.75 -18.16
CA GLU A 89 -13.87 6.80 -16.92
C GLU A 89 -13.69 5.43 -16.23
N LEU A 90 -13.65 5.35 -14.89
CA LEU A 90 -13.49 4.10 -14.10
C LEU A 90 -14.69 3.12 -14.23
N GLN A 91 -15.11 2.88 -15.46
CA GLN A 91 -16.18 2.02 -15.89
C GLN A 91 -15.57 0.87 -16.68
N MET A 92 -16.18 -0.31 -16.61
CA MET A 92 -15.84 -1.41 -17.49
C MET A 92 -17.09 -2.20 -17.84
N ARG A 93 -17.39 -2.32 -19.15
CA ARG A 93 -18.57 -3.06 -19.65
C ARG A 93 -19.89 -2.60 -19.00
N GLY A 94 -20.01 -1.30 -18.71
CA GLY A 94 -21.19 -0.70 -18.04
C GLY A 94 -21.23 -0.89 -16.52
N VAL A 95 -20.16 -1.39 -15.91
CA VAL A 95 -20.01 -1.45 -14.44
C VAL A 95 -19.09 -0.33 -13.98
N ASP A 96 -19.62 0.60 -13.21
CA ASP A 96 -18.82 1.61 -12.51
C ASP A 96 -18.07 0.95 -11.34
N LEU A 97 -16.73 0.93 -11.41
CA LEU A 97 -15.90 0.34 -10.35
C LEU A 97 -16.05 1.09 -9.03
N ILE A 98 -16.35 2.38 -9.06
CA ILE A 98 -16.48 3.23 -7.86
C ILE A 98 -17.69 2.79 -7.02
N SER A 99 -18.73 2.28 -7.68
CA SER A 99 -19.95 1.79 -7.04
C SER A 99 -19.79 0.41 -6.39
N LEU A 100 -18.72 -0.33 -6.69
CA LEU A 100 -18.52 -1.69 -6.20
C LEU A 100 -17.95 -1.71 -4.77
N PRO A 101 -18.28 -2.74 -3.96
CA PRO A 101 -17.57 -3.00 -2.71
C PRO A 101 -16.05 -3.15 -2.94
N PRO A 102 -15.18 -2.70 -2.03
CA PRO A 102 -13.74 -2.62 -2.26
C PRO A 102 -13.09 -3.93 -2.72
N ALA A 103 -13.40 -5.05 -2.05
CA ALA A 103 -12.91 -6.37 -2.47
C ALA A 103 -13.34 -6.76 -3.90
N ARG A 104 -14.56 -6.41 -4.31
CA ARG A 104 -15.04 -6.68 -5.68
C ARG A 104 -14.38 -5.76 -6.69
N ALA A 105 -14.26 -4.47 -6.36
CA ALA A 105 -13.58 -3.50 -7.22
C ALA A 105 -12.13 -3.90 -7.48
N THR A 106 -11.37 -4.28 -6.44
CA THR A 106 -9.98 -4.73 -6.57
C THR A 106 -9.85 -6.03 -7.35
N ASN A 107 -10.77 -6.99 -7.18
CA ASN A 107 -10.80 -8.19 -8.01
C ASN A 107 -11.05 -7.87 -9.49
N THR A 108 -11.96 -6.93 -9.77
CA THR A 108 -12.21 -6.46 -11.14
C THR A 108 -10.96 -5.79 -11.71
N ALA A 109 -10.32 -4.88 -10.98
CA ALA A 109 -9.06 -4.25 -11.39
C ALA A 109 -7.95 -5.29 -11.67
N LYS A 110 -7.78 -6.27 -10.79
CA LYS A 110 -6.83 -7.38 -10.98
C LYS A 110 -7.14 -8.19 -12.24
N ALA A 111 -8.42 -8.45 -12.52
CA ALA A 111 -8.84 -9.18 -13.71
C ALA A 111 -8.53 -8.40 -15.01
N VAL A 112 -8.64 -7.07 -15.00
CA VAL A 112 -8.21 -6.22 -16.13
C VAL A 112 -6.73 -6.39 -16.42
N LEU A 113 -5.89 -6.24 -15.39
CA LEU A 113 -4.43 -6.39 -15.52
C LEU A 113 -4.05 -7.78 -16.04
N THR A 114 -4.65 -8.82 -15.46
CA THR A 114 -4.39 -10.22 -15.85
C THR A 114 -4.78 -10.47 -17.30
N LYS A 115 -5.90 -9.89 -17.77
CA LYS A 115 -6.36 -10.03 -19.14
C LYS A 115 -5.44 -9.34 -20.14
N GLN A 116 -4.88 -8.18 -19.79
CA GLN A 116 -3.95 -7.45 -20.67
C GLN A 116 -2.66 -8.24 -20.94
N VAL A 117 -2.17 -8.98 -19.94
CA VAL A 117 -0.96 -9.81 -20.07
C VAL A 117 -1.22 -11.25 -20.49
N ALA A 118 -2.49 -11.65 -20.69
CA ALA A 118 -2.85 -13.05 -20.94
C ALA A 118 -2.23 -13.66 -22.21
N GLY A 119 -1.82 -12.84 -23.18
CA GLY A 119 -1.13 -13.27 -24.40
C GLY A 119 0.38 -13.48 -24.25
N ASP A 120 0.96 -13.06 -23.14
CA ASP A 120 2.40 -13.04 -22.89
C ASP A 120 2.71 -13.76 -21.56
N LYS A 121 3.27 -14.97 -21.66
CA LYS A 121 3.50 -15.83 -20.49
C LYS A 121 4.53 -15.24 -19.52
N ASP A 122 5.53 -14.53 -20.03
CA ASP A 122 6.60 -13.97 -19.20
C ASP A 122 6.05 -12.79 -18.40
N ARG A 123 5.30 -11.90 -19.05
CA ARG A 123 4.61 -10.78 -18.39
C ARG A 123 3.53 -11.24 -17.41
N ALA A 124 2.82 -12.33 -17.71
CA ALA A 124 1.85 -12.90 -16.79
C ALA A 124 2.52 -13.49 -15.54
N ALA A 125 3.66 -14.15 -15.69
CA ALA A 125 4.43 -14.68 -14.56
C ALA A 125 5.05 -13.56 -13.71
N GLU A 126 5.56 -12.50 -14.34
CA GLU A 126 6.03 -11.28 -13.67
C GLU A 126 4.91 -10.63 -12.86
N LEU A 127 3.77 -10.34 -13.47
CA LEU A 127 2.61 -9.76 -12.78
C LEU A 127 2.17 -10.60 -11.58
N GLN A 128 2.14 -11.92 -11.73
CA GLN A 128 1.78 -12.81 -10.64
C GLN A 128 2.82 -12.78 -9.51
N ARG A 129 4.11 -12.71 -9.83
CA ARG A 129 5.21 -12.55 -8.86
C ARG A 129 5.05 -11.27 -8.06
N ASP A 130 4.73 -10.17 -8.75
CA ASP A 130 4.51 -8.86 -8.15
C ASP A 130 3.26 -8.82 -7.27
N PHE A 131 2.30 -9.72 -7.47
CA PHE A 131 1.14 -9.85 -6.59
C PHE A 131 1.35 -10.76 -5.38
N ILE A 132 2.40 -11.60 -5.37
CA ILE A 132 2.68 -12.55 -4.25
C ILE A 132 3.94 -12.21 -3.43
N THR A 133 4.85 -11.40 -3.99
CA THR A 133 6.10 -11.01 -3.32
C THR A 133 5.89 -9.75 -2.49
N GLU A 134 5.84 -9.90 -1.16
CA GLU A 134 5.78 -8.74 -0.26
C GLU A 134 7.04 -7.87 -0.44
N PRO A 135 6.88 -6.56 -0.65
CA PRO A 135 8.02 -5.65 -0.74
C PRO A 135 8.74 -5.61 0.62
N PRO A 136 10.08 -5.46 0.64
CA PRO A 136 10.82 -5.35 1.88
C PRO A 136 10.28 -4.15 2.67
N ARG A 137 9.77 -4.42 3.88
CA ARG A 137 9.34 -3.35 4.80
C ARG A 137 10.58 -2.55 5.19
N ILE A 138 10.65 -1.30 4.77
CA ILE A 138 11.67 -0.38 5.28
C ILE A 138 11.29 -0.11 6.74
N VAL A 139 11.89 -0.88 7.66
CA VAL A 139 11.82 -0.58 9.08
C VAL A 139 12.67 0.68 9.26
N LEU A 140 12.02 1.84 9.27
CA LEU A 140 12.62 3.06 9.78
C LEU A 140 12.79 2.86 11.30
N ARG A 141 13.81 2.09 11.69
CA ARG A 141 14.19 1.94 13.09
C ARG A 141 14.45 3.34 13.61
N HIS A 142 13.69 3.73 14.63
CA HIS A 142 13.99 4.91 15.41
C HIS A 142 15.47 4.84 15.79
N ARG A 143 16.19 5.88 15.37
CA ARG A 143 17.59 6.16 15.69
C ARG A 143 17.68 6.30 17.20
N THR A 144 17.77 5.18 17.89
CA THR A 144 18.12 5.15 19.30
C THR A 144 19.62 5.40 19.36
N GLU A 145 19.97 6.37 20.19
CA GLU A 145 21.31 6.87 20.45
C GLU A 145 22.33 5.72 20.54
N GLU A 146 23.10 5.48 19.47
CA GLU A 146 24.42 4.78 19.40
C GLU A 146 24.75 4.33 17.96
N THR A 147 24.43 5.14 16.94
CA THR A 147 24.87 4.83 15.56
C THR A 147 26.31 5.29 15.37
N THR A 148 27.26 4.36 15.42
CA THR A 148 28.65 4.64 15.02
C THR A 148 28.70 4.97 13.51
N PRO A 149 29.66 5.79 13.05
CA PRO A 149 29.77 6.19 11.63
C PRO A 149 29.83 5.00 10.66
N GLU A 150 30.39 3.88 11.09
CA GLU A 150 30.54 2.65 10.31
C GLU A 150 29.19 1.97 10.00
N ALA A 151 28.19 2.11 10.88
CA ALA A 151 26.85 1.58 10.64
C ALA A 151 26.07 2.42 9.62
N VAL A 152 26.33 3.74 9.57
CA VAL A 152 25.72 4.65 8.58
C VAL A 152 26.28 4.40 7.18
N GLU A 153 27.56 4.06 7.06
CA GLU A 153 28.15 3.68 5.77
C GLU A 153 27.59 2.35 5.26
N ALA A 154 27.45 1.34 6.13
CA ALA A 154 26.86 0.04 5.75
C ALA A 154 25.41 0.16 5.24
N GLU A 155 24.58 0.98 5.90
CA GLU A 155 23.20 1.25 5.45
C GLU A 155 23.15 2.01 4.11
N GLY A 156 24.10 2.93 3.88
CA GLY A 156 24.26 3.61 2.60
C GLY A 156 24.64 2.65 1.47
N PHE A 157 25.45 1.63 1.76
CA PHE A 157 25.81 0.57 0.81
C PHE A 157 24.60 -0.33 0.48
N ASP A 158 23.79 -0.70 1.46
CA ASP A 158 22.58 -1.51 1.23
C ASP A 158 21.51 -0.76 0.42
N PHE A 159 21.33 0.54 0.67
CA PHE A 159 20.43 1.38 -0.13
C PHE A 159 20.88 1.47 -1.60
N MET A 160 22.18 1.67 -1.83
CA MET A 160 22.73 1.72 -3.18
C MET A 160 22.68 0.36 -3.88
N ALA A 161 22.90 -0.74 -3.16
CA ALA A 161 22.76 -2.10 -3.69
C ALA A 161 21.31 -2.42 -4.09
N ALA A 162 20.32 -2.03 -3.29
CA ALA A 162 18.91 -2.19 -3.64
C ALA A 162 18.51 -1.36 -4.87
N LEU A 163 19.05 -0.14 -5.00
CA LEU A 163 18.83 0.74 -6.14
C LEU A 163 19.50 0.25 -7.42
N GLU A 164 20.69 -0.34 -7.32
CA GLU A 164 21.38 -0.96 -8.46
C GLU A 164 20.68 -2.24 -8.92
N LEU A 165 20.18 -3.05 -7.98
CA LEU A 165 19.40 -4.24 -8.30
C LEU A 165 18.10 -3.86 -9.02
N ALA A 166 17.40 -2.83 -8.53
CA ALA A 166 16.20 -2.30 -9.19
C ALA A 166 16.48 -1.77 -10.61
N LYS A 167 17.65 -1.15 -10.85
CA LYS A 167 18.06 -0.69 -12.18
C LYS A 167 18.48 -1.82 -13.12
N GLN A 168 19.03 -2.92 -12.61
CA GLN A 168 19.36 -4.11 -13.41
C GLN A 168 18.10 -4.86 -13.87
N HIS A 169 17.03 -4.82 -13.09
CA HIS A 169 15.73 -5.39 -13.46
C HIS A 169 14.92 -4.53 -14.45
N GLN A 170 15.40 -3.33 -14.81
CA GLN A 170 14.77 -2.41 -15.78
C GLN A 170 15.46 -2.36 -17.16
N ARG A 171 16.47 -3.20 -17.42
CA ARG A 171 17.12 -3.36 -18.74
C ARG A 171 16.74 -4.69 -19.37
#